data_AF-A0A258GB19-F1
#
_entry.id   AF-A0A258GB19-F1
#
_cell.length_a   1.000
_cell.length_b   1.000
_cell.length_c   1.000
_cell.angle_alpha   90.00
_cell.angle_beta   90.00
_cell.angle_gamma   90.00
#
_symmetry.space_group_name_H-M   'P 1'
#
loop_
_entity.id
_entity.type
_entity.pdbx_description
1 polymer ?
#
loop_
_entity_poly.entity_id
_entity_poly.type
_entity_poly.pdbx_seq_one_letter_code
_entity_poly.pdbx_strand_id
1 'polypeptide(L)'
;MHKRLGFTAVELVVVIAVIGILLGIGVVSYRSTQVVARDRQRASDVAAIQAYLEAIYPREIKNSSGYVIKHADTYPALPRETSDTTAELELIFSELDNSVLTPPGASSPLSMPSIPPNGSYSPSGDPCGNYIRCYTRPSGITGSINQYVFAPGPSSDALCAKETSTSTSNANTYSCRGYSIIYRTEADNTRVVVESKRR
;
A
#
# COMPACT_ATOMS: atom_id res chain seq x y z
N MET A 1 27.04 66.98 2.23
CA MET A 1 25.78 66.57 1.60
C MET A 1 26.00 65.23 0.90
N HIS A 2 25.40 64.14 1.39
CA HIS A 2 25.49 62.82 0.75
C HIS A 2 24.43 62.73 -0.36
N LYS A 3 24.85 62.68 -1.62
CA LYS A 3 23.94 62.41 -2.75
C LYS A 3 23.52 60.94 -2.67
N ARG A 4 22.22 60.68 -2.45
CA ARG A 4 21.66 59.34 -2.59
C ARG A 4 21.60 59.02 -4.09
N LEU A 5 22.38 58.04 -4.53
CA LEU A 5 22.31 57.50 -5.88
C LEU A 5 21.03 56.66 -5.97
N GLY A 6 20.13 57.02 -6.89
CA GLY A 6 18.90 56.28 -7.16
C GLY A 6 19.20 55.03 -7.98
N PHE A 7 18.36 53.99 -7.81
CA PHE A 7 18.45 52.75 -8.57
C PHE A 7 18.17 53.01 -10.06
N THR A 8 19.00 52.47 -10.96
CA THR A 8 18.79 52.64 -12.40
C THR A 8 17.76 51.65 -12.94
N ALA A 9 17.04 52.04 -14.00
CA ALA A 9 16.12 51.12 -14.68
C ALA A 9 16.85 49.87 -15.22
N VAL A 10 18.12 50.03 -15.63
CA VAL A 10 18.96 48.93 -16.12
C VAL A 10 19.28 47.93 -15.00
N GLU A 11 19.60 48.40 -13.79
CA GLU A 11 19.83 47.51 -12.65
C GLU A 11 18.59 46.66 -12.34
N LEU A 12 17.40 47.24 -12.40
CA LEU A 12 16.16 46.49 -12.18
C LEU A 12 15.95 45.40 -13.25
N VAL A 13 16.22 45.73 -14.52
CA VAL A 13 16.07 44.80 -15.65
C VAL A 13 17.06 43.62 -15.56
N VAL A 14 18.31 43.87 -15.17
CA VAL A 14 19.31 42.80 -15.01
C VAL A 14 18.91 41.86 -13.87
N VAL A 15 18.40 42.39 -12.75
CA VAL A 15 17.99 41.57 -11.59
C VAL A 15 16.85 40.63 -11.95
N ILE A 16 15.79 41.12 -12.62
CA ILE A 16 14.67 40.27 -13.03
C ILE A 16 15.10 39.22 -14.07
N ALA A 17 16.05 39.55 -14.95
CA ALA A 17 16.60 38.61 -15.92
C ALA A 17 17.36 37.46 -15.22
N VAL A 18 18.21 37.78 -14.24
CA VAL A 18 18.94 36.77 -13.46
C VAL A 18 17.99 35.89 -12.64
N ILE A 19 16.98 36.49 -11.98
CA ILE A 19 15.95 35.72 -11.25
C ILE A 19 15.22 34.77 -12.20
N GLY A 20 14.85 35.22 -13.40
CA GLY A 20 14.19 34.38 -14.40
C GLY A 20 15.02 33.14 -14.79
N ILE A 21 16.33 33.31 -15.01
CA ILE A 21 17.25 32.22 -15.34
C ILE A 21 17.37 31.23 -14.17
N LEU A 22 17.57 31.73 -12.95
CA LEU A 22 17.73 30.89 -11.76
C LEU A 22 16.45 30.10 -11.44
N LEU A 23 15.27 30.73 -11.58
CA LEU A 23 13.98 30.05 -11.42
C LEU A 23 13.79 28.95 -12.46
N GLY A 24 14.17 29.19 -13.72
CA GLY A 24 14.07 28.20 -14.79
C GLY A 24 14.83 26.90 -14.47
N ILE A 25 16.08 27.02 -14.05
CA ILE A 25 16.93 25.86 -13.70
C ILE A 25 16.45 25.22 -12.38
N GLY A 26 16.06 26.03 -11.40
CA GLY A 26 15.60 25.56 -10.09
C GLY A 26 14.36 24.66 -10.16
N VAL A 27 13.39 25.00 -11.00
CA VAL A 27 12.13 24.24 -11.11
C VAL A 27 12.36 22.81 -11.64
N VAL A 28 13.24 22.62 -12.63
CA VAL A 28 13.50 21.28 -13.20
C VAL A 28 14.15 20.36 -12.17
N SER A 29 15.16 20.86 -11.44
CA SER A 29 15.83 20.10 -10.38
C SER A 29 14.88 19.76 -9.22
N TYR A 30 14.02 20.71 -8.84
CA TYR A 30 13.04 20.50 -7.77
C TYR A 30 12.04 19.38 -8.10
N ARG A 31 11.57 19.27 -9.35
CA ARG A 31 10.63 18.21 -9.74
C ARG A 31 11.25 16.81 -9.61
N SER A 32 12.51 16.65 -10.02
CA SER A 32 13.22 15.35 -9.92
C SER A 32 13.45 14.93 -8.46
N THR A 33 13.88 15.86 -7.61
CA THR A 33 14.10 15.57 -6.16
C THR A 33 12.80 15.20 -5.44
N GLN A 34 11.68 15.83 -5.81
CA GLN A 34 10.35 15.52 -5.28
C GLN A 34 9.89 14.09 -5.63
N VAL A 35 10.14 13.61 -6.84
CA VAL A 35 9.84 12.22 -7.24
C VAL A 35 10.62 11.23 -6.37
N VAL A 36 11.92 11.46 -6.20
CA VAL A 36 12.79 10.60 -5.37
C VAL A 36 12.33 10.60 -3.90
N ALA A 37 11.92 11.75 -3.37
CA ALA A 37 11.39 11.85 -2.01
C ALA A 37 10.12 11.01 -1.83
N ARG A 38 9.18 11.07 -2.80
CA ARG A 38 7.95 10.26 -2.75
C ARG A 38 8.23 8.76 -2.86
N ASP A 39 9.18 8.34 -3.69
CA ASP A 39 9.55 6.92 -3.79
C ASP A 39 10.22 6.39 -2.51
N ARG A 40 11.04 7.22 -1.86
CA ARG A 40 11.58 6.90 -0.52
C ARG A 40 10.48 6.81 0.53
N GLN A 41 9.50 7.70 0.47
CA GLN A 41 8.34 7.64 1.35
C GLN A 41 7.56 6.34 1.12
N ARG A 42 7.26 5.96 -0.14
CA ARG A 42 6.59 4.68 -0.45
C ARG A 42 7.32 3.47 0.12
N ALA A 43 8.65 3.44 -0.02
CA ALA A 43 9.46 2.36 0.54
C ALA A 43 9.40 2.33 2.09
N SER A 44 9.42 3.49 2.73
CA SER A 44 9.29 3.62 4.18
C SER A 44 7.91 3.20 4.69
N ASP A 45 6.85 3.63 4.01
CA ASP A 45 5.46 3.31 4.33
C ASP A 45 5.25 1.80 4.27
N VAL A 46 5.67 1.16 3.18
CA VAL A 46 5.56 -0.30 3.02
C VAL A 46 6.40 -1.05 4.05
N ALA A 47 7.57 -0.55 4.43
CA ALA A 47 8.37 -1.13 5.51
C ALA A 47 7.66 -1.04 6.87
N ALA A 48 6.96 0.07 7.15
CA ALA A 48 6.16 0.23 8.35
C ALA A 48 4.94 -0.70 8.36
N ILE A 49 4.24 -0.85 7.23
CA ILE A 49 3.15 -1.84 7.08
C ILE A 49 3.70 -3.26 7.29
N GLN A 50 4.86 -3.58 6.72
CA GLN A 50 5.50 -4.89 6.89
C GLN A 50 5.82 -5.15 8.36
N ALA A 51 6.43 -4.19 9.06
CA ALA A 51 6.74 -4.30 10.48
C ALA A 51 5.49 -4.51 11.33
N TYR A 52 4.40 -3.81 11.01
CA TYR A 52 3.11 -3.98 11.68
C TYR A 52 2.53 -5.38 11.48
N LEU A 53 2.49 -5.86 10.23
CA LEU A 53 1.99 -7.20 9.91
C LEU A 53 2.77 -8.28 10.65
N GLU A 54 4.09 -8.14 10.74
CA GLU A 54 4.95 -9.04 11.51
C GLU A 54 4.71 -8.96 13.02
N ALA A 55 4.41 -7.78 13.54
CA ALA A 55 4.09 -7.57 14.96
C ALA A 55 2.74 -8.18 15.34
N ILE A 56 1.74 -8.12 14.45
CA ILE A 56 0.42 -8.72 14.70
C ILE A 56 0.36 -10.21 14.38
N TYR A 57 1.34 -10.79 13.68
CA TYR A 57 1.36 -12.20 13.32
C TYR A 57 1.00 -13.16 14.48
N PRO A 58 1.64 -13.09 15.67
CA PRO A 58 1.30 -13.98 16.79
C PRO A 58 0.00 -13.61 17.53
N ARG A 59 -0.62 -12.45 17.23
CA ARG A 59 -1.81 -11.94 17.95
C ARG A 59 -3.10 -12.47 17.32
N GLU A 60 -4.03 -12.91 18.16
CA GLU A 60 -5.43 -13.08 17.76
C GLU A 60 -6.15 -11.73 17.82
N ILE A 61 -6.89 -11.36 16.76
CA ILE A 61 -7.68 -10.12 16.72
C ILE A 61 -9.15 -10.50 16.58
N LYS A 62 -9.98 -9.87 17.41
CA LYS A 62 -11.43 -10.05 17.43
C LYS A 62 -12.15 -8.75 17.07
N ASN A 63 -13.31 -8.87 16.42
CA ASN A 63 -14.21 -7.72 16.25
C ASN A 63 -15.01 -7.43 17.52
N SER A 64 -15.79 -6.36 17.52
CA SER A 64 -16.62 -5.93 18.66
C SER A 64 -17.66 -6.97 19.10
N SER A 65 -18.03 -7.90 18.20
CA SER A 65 -18.95 -9.00 18.49
C SER A 65 -18.25 -10.24 19.08
N GLY A 66 -16.93 -10.17 19.31
CA GLY A 66 -16.13 -11.25 19.88
C GLY A 66 -15.69 -12.32 18.88
N TYR A 67 -15.96 -12.14 17.59
CA TYR A 67 -15.55 -13.09 16.55
C TYR A 67 -14.10 -12.88 16.15
N VAL A 68 -13.36 -13.98 15.96
CA VAL A 68 -11.96 -13.94 15.52
C VAL A 68 -11.91 -13.54 14.05
N ILE A 69 -11.34 -12.37 13.79
CA ILE A 69 -11.16 -11.83 12.43
C ILE A 69 -9.75 -12.09 11.88
N LYS A 70 -8.80 -12.37 12.78
CA LYS A 70 -7.45 -12.83 12.49
C LYS A 70 -7.02 -13.81 13.58
N HIS A 71 -6.65 -15.03 13.20
CA HIS A 71 -6.12 -16.03 14.13
C HIS A 71 -4.67 -15.72 14.54
N ALA A 72 -4.22 -16.28 15.65
CA ALA A 72 -2.80 -16.29 15.98
C ALA A 72 -2.00 -17.10 14.93
N ASP A 73 -0.75 -16.70 14.70
CA ASP A 73 0.18 -17.30 13.73
C ASP A 73 -0.30 -17.28 12.26
N THR A 74 -1.15 -16.31 11.93
CA THR A 74 -1.60 -16.04 10.57
C THR A 74 -1.53 -14.54 10.25
N TYR A 75 -1.55 -14.21 8.97
CA TYR A 75 -1.75 -12.85 8.45
C TYR A 75 -3.23 -12.59 8.17
N PRO A 76 -3.63 -11.31 8.07
CA PRO A 76 -5.00 -10.94 7.72
C PRO A 76 -5.43 -11.55 6.38
N ALA A 77 -6.61 -12.14 6.33
CA ALA A 77 -7.21 -12.67 5.11
C ALA A 77 -8.00 -11.59 4.35
N LEU A 78 -8.09 -11.72 3.03
CA LEU A 78 -8.99 -10.90 2.23
C LEU A 78 -10.47 -11.23 2.54
N PRO A 79 -11.37 -10.24 2.43
CA PRO A 79 -12.82 -10.49 2.46
C PRO A 79 -13.23 -11.43 1.32
N ARG A 80 -14.33 -12.18 1.50
CA ARG A 80 -14.90 -13.01 0.44
C ARG A 80 -15.62 -12.13 -0.59
N GLU A 81 -15.35 -12.37 -1.87
CA GLU A 81 -16.12 -11.77 -2.97
C GLU A 81 -17.61 -12.09 -2.88
N THR A 82 -18.44 -11.09 -3.21
CA THR A 82 -19.92 -11.07 -3.28
C THR A 82 -20.72 -10.76 -2.01
N SER A 83 -20.11 -10.60 -0.83
CA SER A 83 -20.87 -10.23 0.40
C SER A 83 -20.09 -9.58 1.52
N ASP A 84 -18.76 -9.64 1.53
CA ASP A 84 -17.98 -9.19 2.68
C ASP A 84 -17.57 -7.73 2.57
N THR A 85 -17.88 -6.98 3.63
CA THR A 85 -17.37 -5.63 3.85
C THR A 85 -15.88 -5.66 4.16
N THR A 86 -15.14 -4.61 3.78
CA THR A 86 -13.73 -4.42 4.16
C THR A 86 -13.54 -3.98 5.61
N ALA A 87 -14.64 -3.76 6.35
CA ALA A 87 -14.63 -3.22 7.71
C ALA A 87 -13.73 -4.01 8.68
N GLU A 88 -13.70 -5.34 8.57
CA GLU A 88 -12.83 -6.15 9.44
C GLU A 88 -11.35 -5.99 9.09
N LEU A 89 -11.02 -5.77 7.82
CA LEU A 89 -9.66 -5.50 7.39
C LEU A 89 -9.23 -4.10 7.85
N GLU A 90 -10.12 -3.11 7.76
CA GLU A 90 -9.91 -1.76 8.32
C GLU A 90 -9.69 -1.79 9.83
N LEU A 91 -10.47 -2.59 10.58
CA LEU A 91 -10.25 -2.79 12.01
C LEU A 91 -8.87 -3.37 12.30
N ILE A 92 -8.42 -4.34 11.49
CA ILE A 92 -7.09 -4.93 11.64
C ILE A 92 -5.99 -3.91 11.37
N PHE A 93 -6.16 -2.97 10.44
CA PHE A 93 -5.15 -1.94 10.16
C PHE A 93 -5.30 -0.65 10.98
N SER A 94 -6.30 -0.57 11.86
CA SER A 94 -6.61 0.64 12.64
C SER A 94 -5.52 1.08 13.62
N GLU A 95 -4.60 0.19 14.00
CA GLU A 95 -3.44 0.55 14.84
C GLU A 95 -2.33 1.27 14.04
N LEU A 96 -2.37 1.25 12.70
CA LEU A 96 -1.46 2.01 11.85
C LEU A 96 -2.00 3.42 11.59
N ASP A 97 -1.09 4.39 11.50
CA ASP A 97 -1.43 5.74 11.08
C ASP A 97 -1.88 5.74 9.60
N ASN A 98 -3.00 6.40 9.31
CA ASN A 98 -3.55 6.50 7.95
C ASN A 98 -2.53 7.09 6.95
N SER A 99 -1.60 7.93 7.39
CA SER A 99 -0.52 8.46 6.53
C SER A 99 0.40 7.37 5.99
N VAL A 100 0.67 6.32 6.76
CA VAL A 100 1.47 5.16 6.33
C VAL A 100 0.68 4.31 5.34
N LEU A 101 -0.64 4.29 5.48
CA LEU A 101 -1.53 3.54 4.59
C LEU A 101 -1.84 4.29 3.29
N THR A 102 -1.55 5.60 3.24
CA THR A 102 -1.91 6.50 2.13
C THR A 102 -0.68 6.86 1.29
N PRO A 103 -0.50 6.25 0.11
CA PRO A 103 0.63 6.56 -0.75
C PRO A 103 0.66 8.03 -1.20
N PRO A 104 1.85 8.60 -1.45
CA PRO A 104 1.95 9.90 -2.09
C PRO A 104 1.20 9.93 -3.43
N GLY A 105 0.25 10.86 -3.56
CA GLY A 105 -0.59 10.98 -4.76
C GLY A 105 -1.93 10.24 -4.70
N ALA A 106 -2.24 9.55 -3.60
CA ALA A 106 -3.57 9.01 -3.35
C ALA A 106 -4.63 10.13 -3.28
N SER A 107 -5.83 9.87 -3.82
CA SER A 107 -6.93 10.84 -3.89
C SER A 107 -7.63 11.09 -2.56
N SER A 108 -7.47 10.18 -1.60
CA SER A 108 -8.08 10.25 -0.28
C SER A 108 -7.23 9.48 0.73
N PRO A 109 -7.27 9.85 2.03
CA PRO A 109 -6.70 9.02 3.09
C PRO A 109 -7.29 7.61 3.04
N LEU A 110 -6.43 6.61 3.22
CA LEU A 110 -6.80 5.20 3.27
C LEU A 110 -6.72 4.69 4.72
N SER A 111 -7.71 3.88 5.11
CA SER A 111 -7.76 3.22 6.43
C SER A 111 -7.21 1.78 6.40
N MET A 112 -6.82 1.30 5.22
CA MET A 112 -6.17 0.00 5.01
C MET A 112 -5.46 0.02 3.64
N PRO A 113 -4.52 -0.91 3.39
CA PRO A 113 -3.99 -1.11 2.04
C PRO A 113 -5.10 -1.51 1.06
N SER A 114 -4.90 -1.20 -0.22
CA SER A 114 -5.80 -1.62 -1.27
C SER A 114 -5.82 -3.14 -1.42
N ILE A 115 -6.98 -3.71 -1.74
CA ILE A 115 -7.11 -5.13 -2.04
C ILE A 115 -6.86 -5.39 -3.54
N PRO A 116 -6.52 -6.63 -3.94
CA PRO A 116 -6.43 -6.99 -5.35
C PRO A 116 -7.77 -6.72 -6.06
N PRO A 117 -7.80 -6.32 -7.34
CA PRO A 117 -9.04 -6.03 -8.06
C PRO A 117 -9.97 -7.25 -8.14
N ASN A 118 -11.30 -7.00 -8.13
CA ASN A 118 -12.33 -8.03 -8.33
C ASN A 118 -12.01 -8.90 -9.55
N GLY A 119 -12.06 -10.22 -9.36
CA GLY A 119 -11.70 -11.21 -10.39
C GLY A 119 -10.22 -11.63 -10.40
N SER A 120 -9.34 -10.93 -9.69
CA SER A 120 -7.96 -11.40 -9.47
C SER A 120 -7.91 -12.52 -8.42
N TYR A 121 -8.90 -12.61 -7.53
CA TYR A 121 -8.97 -13.59 -6.45
C TYR A 121 -10.35 -14.27 -6.42
N SER A 122 -10.73 -14.94 -7.50
CA SER A 122 -11.94 -15.78 -7.45
C SER A 122 -11.68 -17.02 -6.59
N PRO A 123 -12.59 -17.42 -5.66
CA PRO A 123 -12.53 -18.76 -5.09
C PRO A 123 -12.75 -19.74 -6.24
N SER A 124 -11.68 -20.37 -6.75
CA SER A 124 -11.85 -21.38 -7.78
C SER A 124 -12.74 -22.49 -7.21
N GLY A 125 -13.87 -22.75 -7.87
CA GLY A 125 -14.61 -24.00 -7.67
C GLY A 125 -13.80 -25.22 -8.11
N ASP A 126 -12.70 -24.98 -8.84
CA ASP A 126 -11.74 -26.00 -9.26
C ASP A 126 -10.59 -26.14 -8.24
N PRO A 127 -10.27 -27.36 -7.79
CA PRO A 127 -9.14 -27.61 -6.91
C PRO A 127 -7.82 -27.32 -7.61
N CYS A 128 -7.03 -26.47 -7.01
CA CYS A 128 -5.64 -26.20 -7.34
C CYS A 128 -4.73 -27.26 -6.70
N GLY A 129 -4.66 -28.43 -7.33
CA GLY A 129 -3.97 -29.58 -6.74
C GLY A 129 -4.75 -30.14 -5.54
N ASN A 130 -4.12 -30.25 -4.36
CA ASN A 130 -4.73 -30.87 -3.18
C ASN A 130 -5.54 -29.91 -2.29
N TYR A 131 -5.70 -28.64 -2.69
CA TYR A 131 -6.40 -27.63 -1.90
C TYR A 131 -7.83 -27.40 -2.42
N ILE A 132 -8.81 -27.39 -1.51
CA ILE A 132 -10.26 -27.24 -1.80
C ILE A 132 -10.59 -25.85 -2.37
N ARG A 133 -9.73 -24.84 -2.14
CA ARG A 133 -9.85 -23.49 -2.70
C ARG A 133 -8.47 -22.91 -2.97
N CYS A 134 -8.25 -22.35 -4.17
CA CYS A 134 -7.18 -21.38 -4.40
C CYS A 134 -7.72 -20.12 -5.03
N TYR A 135 -6.98 -19.05 -4.79
CA TYR A 135 -7.30 -17.72 -5.28
C TYR A 135 -6.20 -17.30 -6.27
N THR A 136 -6.53 -17.18 -7.53
CA THR A 136 -5.58 -17.11 -8.67
C THR A 136 -4.47 -16.04 -8.61
N ARG A 137 -3.24 -16.45 -8.97
CA ARG A 137 -2.06 -15.76 -9.55
C ARG A 137 -1.81 -14.25 -9.20
N PRO A 138 -0.98 -13.94 -8.18
CA PRO A 138 -0.35 -12.63 -7.95
C PRO A 138 0.49 -12.09 -9.11
N SER A 139 0.82 -12.90 -10.14
CA SER A 139 1.50 -12.42 -11.34
C SER A 139 0.71 -11.36 -12.12
N GLY A 140 -0.62 -11.30 -11.95
CA GLY A 140 -1.49 -10.28 -12.56
C GLY A 140 -1.63 -8.99 -11.74
N ILE A 141 -1.16 -8.97 -10.48
CA ILE A 141 -1.28 -7.78 -9.62
C ILE A 141 -0.13 -6.83 -9.95
N THR A 142 -0.46 -5.78 -10.68
CA THR A 142 0.49 -4.77 -11.15
C THR A 142 0.75 -3.64 -10.16
N GLY A 143 -0.20 -3.35 -9.27
CA GLY A 143 -0.15 -2.18 -8.38
C GLY A 143 -0.27 -0.84 -9.13
N SER A 144 -0.17 0.27 -8.40
CA SER A 144 -0.08 1.63 -8.95
C SER A 144 0.79 2.50 -8.03
N ILE A 145 1.18 3.68 -8.51
CA ILE A 145 1.94 4.68 -7.73
C ILE A 145 1.14 5.24 -6.55
N ASN A 146 -0.18 5.15 -6.63
CA ASN A 146 -1.14 5.70 -5.66
C ASN A 146 -1.80 4.62 -4.79
N GLN A 147 -1.33 3.37 -4.82
CA GLN A 147 -1.90 2.28 -4.02
C GLN A 147 -0.84 1.32 -3.50
N TYR A 148 -1.00 0.85 -2.28
CA TYR A 148 -0.30 -0.30 -1.72
C TYR A 148 -1.25 -1.49 -1.76
N VAL A 149 -1.02 -2.46 -2.66
CA VAL A 149 -1.91 -3.62 -2.79
C VAL A 149 -1.46 -4.71 -1.83
N PHE A 150 -2.28 -5.03 -0.83
CA PHE A 150 -2.04 -6.13 0.10
C PHE A 150 -2.62 -7.43 -0.44
N ALA A 151 -1.74 -8.41 -0.64
CA ALA A 151 -2.04 -9.71 -1.22
C ALA A 151 -1.59 -10.82 -0.26
N PRO A 152 -2.40 -11.19 0.75
CA PRO A 152 -2.09 -12.30 1.64
C PRO A 152 -2.19 -13.62 0.89
N GLY A 153 -1.38 -14.61 1.25
CA GLY A 153 -1.30 -15.91 0.59
C GLY A 153 0.14 -16.40 0.45
N PRO A 154 0.35 -17.70 0.16
CA PRO A 154 1.69 -18.20 -0.10
C PRO A 154 2.28 -17.56 -1.37
N SER A 155 3.60 -17.50 -1.47
CA SER A 155 4.32 -16.95 -2.64
C SER A 155 3.96 -17.63 -3.97
N SER A 156 3.30 -18.80 -3.90
CA SER A 156 2.84 -19.59 -5.04
C SER A 156 1.42 -19.23 -5.44
N ASP A 157 1.25 -18.27 -6.34
CA ASP A 157 0.05 -18.09 -7.16
C ASP A 157 -1.34 -18.15 -6.48
N ALA A 158 -1.40 -17.96 -5.16
CA ALA A 158 -2.57 -18.16 -4.33
C ALA A 158 -2.73 -16.99 -3.36
N LEU A 159 -3.90 -16.37 -3.33
CA LEU A 159 -4.29 -15.43 -2.28
C LEU A 159 -4.99 -16.16 -1.14
N CYS A 160 -5.05 -15.54 0.04
CA CYS A 160 -5.74 -16.03 1.21
C CYS A 160 -6.97 -15.16 1.45
N ALA A 161 -8.17 -15.75 1.35
CA ALA A 161 -9.42 -15.08 1.71
C ALA A 161 -10.21 -15.93 2.71
N LYS A 162 -11.20 -15.31 3.36
CA LYS A 162 -12.04 -15.98 4.35
C LYS A 162 -12.87 -17.10 3.71
N GLU A 163 -12.86 -18.28 4.32
CA GLU A 163 -13.84 -19.34 4.02
C GLU A 163 -15.11 -19.12 4.84
N THR A 164 -16.25 -18.92 4.16
CA THR A 164 -17.57 -19.11 4.78
C THR A 164 -17.77 -20.59 5.05
N SER A 165 -17.70 -21.00 6.31
CA SER A 165 -18.47 -22.15 6.75
C SER A 165 -19.66 -21.64 7.56
N THR A 166 -20.84 -22.06 7.13
CA THR A 166 -22.16 -21.82 7.69
C THR A 166 -22.17 -21.62 9.22
N SER A 167 -22.80 -20.52 9.65
CA SER A 167 -23.36 -20.29 11.00
C SER A 167 -22.43 -20.39 12.23
N THR A 168 -21.12 -20.44 12.05
CA THR A 168 -20.16 -20.17 13.13
C THR A 168 -18.95 -19.49 12.51
N SER A 169 -18.78 -18.22 12.85
CA SER A 169 -17.76 -17.26 12.44
C SER A 169 -16.34 -17.64 12.90
N ASN A 170 -15.90 -18.82 12.48
CA ASN A 170 -14.50 -19.22 12.50
C ASN A 170 -14.01 -19.12 11.06
N ALA A 171 -13.46 -17.96 10.70
CA ALA A 171 -12.80 -17.81 9.41
C ALA A 171 -11.59 -18.75 9.42
N ASN A 172 -11.67 -19.89 8.73
CA ASN A 172 -10.55 -20.82 8.59
C ASN A 172 -9.43 -20.14 7.78
N THR A 173 -8.64 -19.28 8.45
CA THR A 173 -7.54 -18.47 7.89
C THR A 173 -6.18 -19.10 8.17
N TYR A 174 -6.16 -20.36 8.60
CA TYR A 174 -4.95 -21.13 8.95
C TYR A 174 -3.92 -21.24 7.80
N SER A 175 -4.33 -20.91 6.58
CA SER A 175 -3.50 -20.88 5.37
C SER A 175 -2.82 -19.53 5.10
N CYS A 176 -3.19 -18.45 5.79
CA CYS A 176 -2.58 -17.12 5.58
C CYS A 176 -1.22 -17.02 6.27
N ARG A 177 -0.23 -17.80 5.83
CA ARG A 177 1.12 -17.81 6.45
C ARG A 177 2.13 -16.90 5.77
N GLY A 178 1.79 -16.36 4.61
CA GLY A 178 2.56 -15.35 3.90
C GLY A 178 1.69 -14.23 3.37
N TYR A 179 2.33 -13.16 2.90
CA TYR A 179 1.71 -12.10 2.13
C TYR A 179 2.72 -11.40 1.23
N SER A 180 2.20 -10.62 0.29
CA SER A 180 2.95 -9.69 -0.54
C SER A 180 2.28 -8.32 -0.55
N ILE A 181 3.06 -7.24 -0.49
CA ILE A 181 2.62 -5.87 -0.73
C ILE A 181 3.20 -5.44 -2.08
N ILE A 182 2.32 -5.01 -2.99
CA ILE A 182 2.70 -4.62 -4.35
C ILE A 182 2.39 -3.14 -4.58
N TYR A 183 3.37 -2.39 -5.07
CA TYR A 183 3.22 -1.00 -5.47
C TYR A 183 4.14 -0.66 -6.64
N ARG A 184 4.03 0.57 -7.16
CA ARG A 184 4.91 1.08 -8.21
C ARG A 184 5.64 2.34 -7.78
N THR A 185 6.89 2.46 -8.21
CA THR A 185 7.69 3.68 -8.10
C THR A 185 7.24 4.70 -9.13
N GLU A 186 7.39 5.98 -8.81
CA GLU A 186 6.98 7.07 -9.68
C GLU A 186 8.06 7.44 -10.70
N ALA A 187 9.34 7.26 -10.36
CA ALA A 187 10.45 7.60 -11.27
C ALA A 187 10.46 6.78 -12.57
N ASP A 188 10.23 5.47 -12.47
CA ASP A 188 10.42 4.50 -13.55
C ASP A 188 9.24 3.53 -13.71
N ASN A 189 8.16 3.69 -12.92
CA ASN A 189 6.97 2.84 -12.96
C ASN A 189 7.29 1.36 -12.67
N THR A 190 8.39 1.10 -11.96
CA THR A 190 8.86 -0.24 -11.62
C THR A 190 7.96 -0.87 -10.56
N ARG A 191 7.57 -2.13 -10.81
CA ARG A 191 6.78 -2.93 -9.87
C ARG A 191 7.69 -3.41 -8.74
N VAL A 192 7.34 -3.05 -7.51
CA VAL A 192 8.02 -3.52 -6.30
C VAL A 192 7.10 -4.48 -5.56
N VAL A 193 7.66 -5.62 -5.13
CA VAL A 193 6.97 -6.61 -4.31
C VAL A 193 7.74 -6.79 -3.02
N VAL A 194 7.06 -6.58 -1.90
CA VAL A 194 7.61 -6.81 -0.56
C VAL A 194 6.85 -7.99 0.05
N GLU A 195 7.57 -9.07 0.32
CA GLU A 195 6.99 -10.29 0.89
C GLU A 195 7.10 -10.32 2.42
N SER A 196 6.31 -11.17 3.06
CA SER A 196 6.43 -11.49 4.47
C SER A 196 7.80 -12.08 4.81
N LYS A 197 8.30 -11.81 6.03
CA LYS A 197 9.54 -12.43 6.53
C LYS A 197 9.32 -13.86 6.98
N ARG A 198 8.07 -14.19 7.35
CA ARG A 198 7.62 -15.53 7.74
C ARG A 198 6.95 -16.25 6.56
N ARG A 199 7.17 -17.57 6.46
CA ARG A 199 6.51 -18.47 5.50
C ARG A 199 6.06 -19.73 6.22
#